data_AF-A0A7W0WTR3-F1
#
_entry.id   AF-A0A7W0WTR3-F1
#
_cell.length_a   1.000
_cell.length_b   1.000
_cell.length_c   1.000
_cell.angle_alpha   90.00
_cell.angle_beta   90.00
_cell.angle_gamma   90.00
#
_symmetry.space_group_name_H-M   'P 1'
#
loop_
_entity.id
_entity.type
_entity.pdbx_description
1 polymer ?
#
loop_
_entity_poly.entity_id
_entity_poly.type
_entity_poly.pdbx_seq_one_letter_code
_entity_poly.pdbx_strand_id
1 'polypeptide(L)'
;ANKSLWFDAGALYMSEEDAKAFDTSVGALGGELVTGLDPAITARRVPGALLQRIGHSAKLKLHPASLDAKAVATVEKLVVQMQQWGLSAWKCIEVARSADYRAFADRIKKTPVPEGKWEQNPLASAPKLVDKVAKSQGLSKDAAAAYLQYLTLLWPTSKNLQLWNDWKPKQVDAANAELLDKELVLEAKRERAQRTIFLPGGWDALKSPNPPMESWKLALYGTRGPEGHALPPLVRFQALAPFHLMFERAWKRCEDGDVPRYEEVKR
;
A
#
# COMPACT_ATOMS: atom_id res chain seq x y z
N ALA A 1 11.46 17.50 -7.99
CA ALA A 1 12.23 16.59 -7.11
C ALA A 1 13.55 17.26 -6.76
N ASN A 2 14.05 17.08 -5.53
CA ASN A 2 15.35 17.62 -5.13
C ASN A 2 16.47 16.87 -5.89
N LYS A 3 17.26 17.60 -6.70
CA LYS A 3 18.32 17.04 -7.56
C LYS A 3 19.57 16.59 -6.80
N SER A 4 19.63 16.86 -5.49
CA SER A 4 20.77 16.49 -4.64
C SER A 4 20.50 15.23 -3.82
N LEU A 5 19.27 14.68 -3.86
CA LEU A 5 18.87 13.58 -3.00
C LEU A 5 19.13 12.21 -3.64
N TRP A 6 19.98 11.43 -2.99
CA TRP A 6 20.31 10.06 -3.37
C TRP A 6 19.90 9.08 -2.26
N PHE A 7 19.39 7.91 -2.64
CA PHE A 7 18.97 6.88 -1.72
C PHE A 7 19.86 5.66 -1.86
N ASP A 8 20.36 5.11 -0.76
CA ASP A 8 21.00 3.80 -0.79
C ASP A 8 19.94 2.73 -1.07
N ALA A 9 20.20 1.85 -2.03
CA ALA A 9 19.25 0.84 -2.48
C ALA A 9 19.79 -0.59 -2.39
N GLY A 10 21.05 -0.77 -2.02
CA GLY A 10 21.59 -2.11 -1.82
C GLY A 10 23.09 -2.18 -2.06
N ALA A 11 23.64 -3.27 -1.56
CA ALA A 11 25.01 -3.67 -1.80
C ALA A 11 25.05 -5.13 -2.21
N LEU A 12 25.95 -5.44 -3.13
CA LEU A 12 26.23 -6.79 -3.58
C LEU A 12 27.70 -7.10 -3.29
N TYR A 13 27.94 -8.19 -2.56
CA TYR A 13 29.27 -8.78 -2.42
C TYR A 13 29.37 -9.95 -3.39
N MET A 14 30.48 -10.04 -4.11
CA MET A 14 30.64 -10.94 -5.26
C MET A 14 32.00 -11.62 -5.24
N SER A 15 32.10 -12.83 -5.78
CA SER A 15 33.39 -13.48 -6.01
C SER A 15 34.20 -12.74 -7.09
N GLU A 16 35.45 -13.14 -7.32
CA GLU A 16 36.25 -12.56 -8.42
C GLU A 16 35.69 -12.92 -9.81
N GLU A 17 35.12 -14.12 -9.96
CA GLU A 17 34.48 -14.56 -11.21
C GLU A 17 33.19 -13.76 -11.48
N ASP A 18 32.34 -13.63 -10.47
CA ASP A 18 31.10 -12.84 -10.54
C ASP A 18 31.38 -11.35 -10.79
N ALA A 19 32.52 -10.83 -10.32
CA ALA A 19 32.92 -9.45 -10.53
C ALA A 19 33.09 -9.10 -12.01
N LYS A 20 33.72 -9.98 -12.81
CA LYS A 20 33.93 -9.75 -14.25
C LYS A 20 32.61 -9.78 -15.02
N ALA A 21 31.72 -10.72 -14.66
CA ALA A 21 30.39 -10.80 -15.25
C ALA A 21 29.55 -9.56 -14.89
N PHE A 22 29.60 -9.12 -13.63
CA PHE A 22 28.96 -7.89 -13.17
C PHE A 22 29.45 -6.67 -13.95
N ASP A 23 30.76 -6.45 -14.06
CA ASP A 23 31.33 -5.31 -14.78
C ASP A 23 30.94 -5.29 -16.26
N THR A 24 30.87 -6.46 -16.89
CA THR A 24 30.39 -6.62 -18.28
C THR A 24 28.92 -6.20 -18.39
N SER A 25 28.07 -6.74 -17.52
CA SER A 25 26.63 -6.40 -17.50
C SER A 25 26.39 -4.91 -17.23
N VAL A 26 27.15 -4.30 -16.32
CA VAL A 26 27.07 -2.87 -16.00
C VAL A 26 27.57 -2.02 -17.16
N GLY A 27 28.62 -2.45 -17.86
CA GLY A 27 29.12 -1.80 -19.08
C GLY A 27 28.05 -1.75 -20.19
N ALA A 28 27.27 -2.82 -20.34
CA ALA A 28 26.20 -2.90 -21.33
C ALA A 28 25.01 -1.96 -21.06
N LEU A 29 24.86 -1.44 -19.83
CA LEU A 29 23.81 -0.48 -19.48
C LEU A 29 24.01 0.92 -20.09
N GLY A 30 25.21 1.21 -20.60
CA GLY A 30 25.57 2.55 -21.09
C GLY A 30 25.77 3.56 -19.94
N GLY A 31 25.44 4.83 -20.17
CA GLY A 31 25.60 5.89 -19.17
C GLY A 31 27.03 6.41 -18.99
N GLU A 32 27.21 7.34 -18.05
CA GLU A 32 28.43 8.12 -17.87
C GLU A 32 29.33 7.51 -16.80
N LEU A 33 30.62 7.39 -17.09
CA LEU A 33 31.63 7.05 -16.08
C LEU A 33 31.85 8.26 -15.16
N VAL A 34 31.90 8.01 -13.85
CA VAL A 34 32.23 9.05 -12.86
C VAL A 34 33.74 9.08 -12.69
N THR A 35 34.35 10.23 -13.03
CA THR A 35 35.79 10.46 -12.93
C THR A 35 36.16 11.16 -11.61
N GLY A 36 37.46 11.17 -11.26
CA GLY A 36 37.96 11.87 -10.08
C GLY A 36 37.70 11.13 -8.75
N LEU A 37 37.40 9.83 -8.83
CA LEU A 37 37.31 8.94 -7.67
C LEU A 37 38.68 8.31 -7.38
N ASP A 38 38.80 7.71 -6.19
CA ASP A 38 39.93 6.85 -5.85
C ASP A 38 40.12 5.76 -6.93
N PRO A 39 41.37 5.44 -7.36
CA PRO A 39 41.62 4.46 -8.41
C PRO A 39 41.05 3.06 -8.15
N ALA A 40 40.83 2.68 -6.89
CA ALA A 40 40.19 1.42 -6.52
C ALA A 40 38.67 1.42 -6.71
N ILE A 41 38.08 2.57 -7.09
CA ILE A 41 36.64 2.76 -7.24
C ILE A 41 36.30 3.05 -8.70
N THR A 42 35.43 2.23 -9.28
CA THR A 42 34.78 2.56 -10.54
C THR A 42 33.31 2.89 -10.26
N ALA A 43 32.78 3.90 -10.93
CA ALA A 43 31.36 4.23 -10.77
C ALA A 43 30.75 4.70 -12.09
N ARG A 44 29.47 4.38 -12.27
CA ARG A 44 28.71 4.62 -13.49
C ARG A 44 27.35 5.20 -13.15
N ARG A 45 27.03 6.32 -13.78
CA ARG A 45 25.73 6.97 -13.66
C ARG A 45 24.86 6.61 -14.85
N VAL A 46 23.69 6.07 -14.56
CA VAL A 46 22.61 5.86 -15.52
C VAL A 46 21.41 6.71 -15.10
N PRO A 47 20.47 7.04 -15.99
CA PRO A 47 19.23 7.71 -15.59
C PRO A 47 18.57 6.96 -14.42
N GLY A 48 18.38 7.66 -13.30
CA GLY A 48 17.75 7.10 -12.10
C GLY A 48 18.67 6.38 -11.11
N ALA A 49 19.94 6.11 -11.44
CA ALA A 49 20.83 5.37 -10.54
C ALA A 49 22.33 5.69 -10.69
N LEU A 50 23.09 5.38 -9.64
CA LEU A 50 24.54 5.35 -9.60
C LEU A 50 24.97 3.98 -9.09
N LEU A 51 25.79 3.31 -9.89
CA LEU A 51 26.47 2.08 -9.54
C LEU A 51 27.89 2.41 -9.13
N GLN A 52 28.33 1.96 -7.97
CA GLN A 52 29.69 2.15 -7.49
C GLN A 52 30.29 0.78 -7.16
N ARG A 53 31.51 0.53 -7.63
CA ARG A 53 32.23 -0.72 -7.49
C ARG A 53 33.54 -0.47 -6.74
N ILE A 54 33.82 -1.27 -5.72
CA ILE A 54 35.06 -1.24 -4.93
C ILE A 54 35.49 -2.67 -4.62
N GLY A 55 36.67 -3.10 -5.06
CA GLY A 55 37.25 -4.41 -4.71
C GLY A 55 36.36 -5.59 -5.15
N HIS A 56 35.63 -6.22 -4.24
CA HIS A 56 34.63 -7.28 -4.47
C HIS A 56 33.19 -6.90 -4.04
N SER A 57 32.93 -5.60 -3.92
CA SER A 57 31.63 -5.05 -3.56
C SER A 57 31.10 -4.07 -4.62
N ALA A 58 29.79 -4.07 -4.81
CA ALA A 58 29.06 -3.05 -5.57
C ALA A 58 27.98 -2.42 -4.69
N LYS A 59 27.72 -1.12 -4.88
CA LYS A 59 26.66 -0.36 -4.22
C LYS A 59 25.75 0.28 -5.26
N LEU A 60 24.44 0.24 -5.01
CA LEU A 60 23.43 0.90 -5.82
C LEU A 60 22.88 2.10 -5.06
N LYS A 61 22.95 3.28 -5.68
CA LYS A 61 22.25 4.47 -5.21
C LYS A 61 21.18 4.88 -6.21
N LEU A 62 19.99 5.17 -5.75
CA LEU A 62 18.88 5.64 -6.58
C LEU A 62 18.79 7.16 -6.56
N HIS A 63 18.46 7.73 -7.71
CA HIS A 63 18.30 9.17 -7.90
C HIS A 63 16.95 9.48 -8.53
N PRO A 64 15.90 9.69 -7.71
CA PRO A 64 14.55 9.90 -8.21
C PRO A 64 14.41 11.08 -9.16
N ALA A 65 15.24 12.13 -9.01
CA ALA A 65 15.14 13.31 -9.86
C ALA A 65 15.56 13.04 -11.31
N SER A 66 16.40 12.04 -11.58
CA SER A 66 16.77 11.61 -12.94
C SER A 66 16.05 10.35 -13.42
N LEU A 67 15.14 9.80 -12.61
CA LEU A 67 14.39 8.61 -12.97
C LEU A 67 13.26 8.99 -13.94
N ASP A 68 13.46 8.69 -15.22
CA ASP A 68 12.45 8.81 -16.27
C ASP A 68 11.78 7.46 -16.57
N ALA A 69 10.73 7.47 -17.39
CA ALA A 69 9.95 6.27 -17.72
C ALA A 69 10.75 5.19 -18.47
N LYS A 70 11.76 5.58 -19.26
CA LYS A 70 12.60 4.63 -20.02
C LYS A 70 13.58 3.91 -19.11
N ALA A 71 13.99 4.56 -18.03
CA ALA A 71 14.95 4.05 -17.06
C ALA A 71 14.36 3.06 -16.04
N VAL A 72 13.04 3.07 -15.83
CA VAL A 72 12.36 2.28 -14.78
C VAL A 72 12.73 0.80 -14.85
N ALA A 73 12.55 0.16 -16.02
CA ALA A 73 12.82 -1.28 -16.16
C ALA A 73 14.29 -1.64 -15.91
N THR A 74 15.22 -0.77 -16.27
CA THR A 74 16.65 -0.96 -15.99
C THR A 74 16.93 -0.86 -14.50
N VAL A 75 16.36 0.16 -13.83
CA VAL A 75 16.54 0.35 -12.39
C VAL A 75 15.90 -0.78 -11.59
N GLU A 76 14.73 -1.28 -11.99
CA GLU A 76 14.08 -2.43 -11.36
C GLU A 76 14.98 -3.68 -11.42
N LYS A 77 15.59 -3.96 -12.57
CA LYS A 77 16.53 -5.08 -12.71
C LYS A 77 17.74 -4.93 -11.79
N LEU A 78 18.32 -3.73 -11.71
CA LEU A 78 19.44 -3.43 -10.81
C LEU A 78 19.06 -3.62 -9.34
N VAL A 79 17.87 -3.15 -8.96
CA VAL A 79 17.35 -3.31 -7.60
C VAL A 79 17.20 -4.80 -7.28
N VAL A 80 16.56 -5.59 -8.15
CA VAL A 80 16.40 -7.05 -7.93
C VAL A 80 17.74 -7.76 -7.77
N GLN A 81 18.76 -7.37 -8.55
CA GLN A 81 20.09 -7.98 -8.49
C GLN A 81 20.88 -7.60 -7.22
N MET A 82 20.69 -6.38 -6.72
CA MET A 82 21.54 -5.81 -5.66
C MET A 82 20.85 -5.69 -4.31
N GLN A 83 19.54 -5.91 -4.26
CA GLN A 83 18.76 -5.90 -3.04
C GLN A 83 18.89 -7.23 -2.31
N GLN A 84 19.53 -7.19 -1.15
CA GLN A 84 19.69 -8.36 -0.26
C GLN A 84 18.73 -8.35 0.94
N TRP A 85 17.96 -7.27 1.15
CA TRP A 85 17.16 -7.03 2.36
C TRP A 85 15.74 -6.55 2.05
N GLY A 86 14.85 -6.63 3.04
CA GLY A 86 13.40 -6.36 2.97
C GLY A 86 12.97 -5.08 2.22
N LEU A 87 12.68 -3.97 2.91
CA LEU A 87 12.14 -2.76 2.25
C LEU A 87 13.18 -2.14 1.30
N SER A 88 12.89 -2.06 0.00
CA SER A 88 13.75 -1.35 -0.95
C SER A 88 13.48 0.16 -0.96
N ALA A 89 14.55 0.96 -1.04
CA ALA A 89 14.43 2.38 -1.34
C ALA A 89 13.64 2.60 -2.65
N TRP A 90 13.76 1.67 -3.60
CA TRP A 90 12.96 1.64 -4.81
C TRP A 90 11.45 1.68 -4.51
N LYS A 91 10.96 0.83 -3.60
CA LYS A 91 9.54 0.79 -3.26
C LYS A 91 9.04 2.11 -2.64
N CYS A 92 9.86 2.73 -1.80
CA CYS A 92 9.57 4.07 -1.27
C CYS A 92 9.47 5.12 -2.39
N ILE A 93 10.36 5.06 -3.38
CA ILE A 93 10.37 5.97 -4.53
C ILE A 93 9.13 5.76 -5.41
N GLU A 94 8.75 4.51 -5.67
CA GLU A 94 7.52 4.18 -6.40
C GLU A 94 6.29 4.78 -5.72
N VAL A 95 6.14 4.56 -4.41
CA VAL A 95 5.02 5.11 -3.64
C VAL A 95 5.05 6.63 -3.68
N ALA A 96 6.18 7.27 -3.39
CA ALA A 96 6.30 8.73 -3.37
C ALA A 96 6.00 9.38 -4.74
N ARG A 97 6.21 8.67 -5.84
CA ARG A 97 5.95 9.16 -7.20
C ARG A 97 4.57 8.77 -7.75
N SER A 98 3.88 7.84 -7.09
CA SER A 98 2.56 7.34 -7.50
C SER A 98 1.52 8.45 -7.61
N ALA A 99 0.51 8.23 -8.47
CA ALA A 99 -0.65 9.12 -8.55
C ALA A 99 -1.39 9.18 -7.22
N ASP A 100 -1.45 8.08 -6.48
CA ASP A 100 -2.13 7.97 -5.19
C ASP A 100 -1.49 8.85 -4.11
N TYR A 101 -0.16 8.84 -4.02
CA TYR A 101 0.55 9.68 -3.07
C TYR A 101 0.42 11.17 -3.43
N ARG A 102 0.37 11.48 -4.73
CA ARG A 102 0.06 12.83 -5.22
C ARG A 102 -1.35 13.27 -4.81
N ALA A 103 -2.35 12.41 -5.01
CA ALA A 103 -3.72 12.64 -4.55
C ALA A 103 -3.80 12.78 -3.02
N PHE A 104 -2.95 12.05 -2.27
CA PHE A 104 -2.79 12.21 -0.83
C PHE A 104 -2.31 13.61 -0.46
N ALA A 105 -1.24 14.09 -1.10
CA ALA A 105 -0.72 15.42 -0.88
C ALA A 105 -1.74 16.52 -1.25
N ASP A 106 -2.50 16.33 -2.33
CA ASP A 106 -3.54 17.28 -2.75
C ASP A 106 -4.73 17.27 -1.79
N ARG A 107 -5.15 16.09 -1.31
CA ARG A 107 -6.22 15.95 -0.31
C ARG A 107 -5.86 16.61 1.02
N ILE A 108 -4.61 16.51 1.47
CA ILE A 108 -4.14 17.21 2.68
C ILE A 108 -4.28 18.73 2.54
N LYS A 109 -3.97 19.29 1.36
CA LYS A 109 -4.10 20.73 1.11
C LYS A 109 -5.55 21.18 1.01
N LYS A 110 -6.42 20.32 0.49
CA LYS A 110 -7.84 20.62 0.27
C LYS A 110 -8.69 19.39 0.55
N THR A 111 -9.32 19.39 1.72
CA THR A 111 -10.27 18.36 2.13
C THR A 111 -11.67 18.96 2.33
N PRO A 112 -12.75 18.26 1.95
CA PRO A 112 -14.11 18.60 2.36
C PRO A 112 -14.40 18.23 3.82
N VAL A 113 -13.50 17.50 4.49
CA VAL A 113 -13.68 17.10 5.88
C VAL A 113 -13.41 18.30 6.80
N PRO A 114 -14.38 18.70 7.65
CA PRO A 114 -14.18 19.83 8.56
C PRO A 114 -13.04 19.60 9.55
N GLU A 115 -12.48 20.70 10.06
CA GLU A 115 -11.48 20.65 11.13
C GLU A 115 -12.00 19.87 12.34
N GLY A 116 -11.13 19.04 12.95
CA GLY A 116 -11.49 18.16 14.06
C GLY A 116 -12.32 16.93 13.66
N LYS A 117 -12.65 16.75 12.38
CA LYS A 117 -13.31 15.53 11.85
C LYS A 117 -12.32 14.63 11.10
N TRP A 118 -12.76 13.41 10.80
CA TRP A 118 -11.89 12.32 10.34
C TRP A 118 -12.14 11.94 8.88
N GLU A 119 -11.07 11.78 8.08
CA GLU A 119 -11.16 11.29 6.69
C GLU A 119 -11.70 9.86 6.59
N GLN A 120 -11.60 9.10 7.69
CA GLN A 120 -12.18 7.77 7.85
C GLN A 120 -13.71 7.79 7.89
N ASN A 121 -14.37 8.94 8.06
CA ASN A 121 -15.82 9.06 8.02
C ASN A 121 -16.29 9.37 6.58
N PRO A 122 -16.87 8.39 5.85
CA PRO A 122 -17.30 8.60 4.48
C PRO A 122 -18.50 9.56 4.36
N LEU A 123 -19.27 9.83 5.43
CA LEU A 123 -20.31 10.87 5.41
C LEU A 123 -19.70 12.27 5.21
N ALA A 124 -18.46 12.48 5.68
CA ALA A 124 -17.73 13.73 5.48
C ALA A 124 -16.79 13.65 4.26
N SER A 125 -16.06 12.54 4.10
CA SER A 125 -15.00 12.44 3.11
C SER A 125 -15.47 12.04 1.71
N ALA A 126 -16.60 11.34 1.60
CA ALA A 126 -17.17 10.82 0.35
C ALA A 126 -18.72 10.72 0.36
N PRO A 127 -19.48 11.78 0.71
CA PRO A 127 -20.93 11.70 0.95
C PRO A 127 -21.74 11.19 -0.26
N LYS A 128 -21.32 11.54 -1.48
CA LYS A 128 -21.96 11.06 -2.72
C LYS A 128 -21.84 9.54 -2.89
N LEU A 129 -20.73 8.97 -2.45
CA LEU A 129 -20.54 7.52 -2.46
C LEU A 129 -21.42 6.85 -1.41
N VAL A 130 -21.57 7.44 -0.22
CA VAL A 130 -22.53 6.95 0.79
C VAL A 130 -23.94 6.90 0.22
N ASP A 131 -24.39 7.96 -0.45
CA ASP A 131 -25.72 8.00 -1.08
C ASP A 131 -25.89 6.90 -2.15
N LYS A 132 -24.84 6.66 -2.94
CA LYS A 132 -24.81 5.59 -3.94
C LYS A 132 -24.93 4.21 -3.31
N VAL A 133 -24.14 3.92 -2.28
CA VAL A 133 -24.16 2.64 -1.56
C VAL A 133 -25.49 2.42 -0.85
N ALA A 134 -25.99 3.46 -0.17
CA ALA A 134 -27.29 3.44 0.50
C ALA A 134 -28.41 3.05 -0.46
N LYS A 135 -28.46 3.70 -1.63
CA LYS A 135 -29.45 3.37 -2.66
C LYS A 135 -29.25 1.97 -3.22
N SER A 136 -28.01 1.57 -3.52
CA SER A 136 -27.71 0.29 -4.17
C SER A 136 -28.01 -0.92 -3.29
N GLN A 137 -27.79 -0.80 -1.97
CA GLN A 137 -27.96 -1.90 -1.02
C GLN A 137 -29.28 -1.79 -0.23
N GLY A 138 -30.06 -0.71 -0.46
CA GLY A 138 -31.27 -0.44 0.30
C GLY A 138 -30.98 -0.24 1.79
N LEU A 139 -29.95 0.55 2.09
CA LEU A 139 -29.46 0.84 3.44
C LEU A 139 -29.78 2.28 3.86
N SER A 140 -29.82 2.51 5.17
CA SER A 140 -29.67 3.85 5.74
C SER A 140 -28.29 4.43 5.40
N LYS A 141 -28.16 5.77 5.50
CA LYS A 141 -26.86 6.43 5.28
C LYS A 141 -25.81 6.01 6.30
N ASP A 142 -26.21 5.79 7.55
CA ASP A 142 -25.32 5.34 8.60
C ASP A 142 -24.84 3.91 8.33
N ALA A 143 -25.73 2.97 7.98
CA ALA A 143 -25.32 1.62 7.60
C ALA A 143 -24.43 1.61 6.34
N ALA A 144 -24.75 2.41 5.32
CA ALA A 144 -23.91 2.55 4.13
C ALA A 144 -22.51 3.11 4.46
N ALA A 145 -22.42 4.10 5.35
CA ALA A 145 -21.16 4.64 5.83
C ALA A 145 -20.34 3.58 6.60
N ALA A 146 -20.97 2.87 7.53
CA ALA A 146 -20.35 1.79 8.27
C ALA A 146 -19.87 0.67 7.33
N TYR A 147 -20.65 0.33 6.30
CA TYR A 147 -20.27 -0.69 5.33
C TYR A 147 -19.03 -0.29 4.52
N LEU A 148 -18.95 0.95 4.03
CA LEU A 148 -17.74 1.45 3.37
C LEU A 148 -16.52 1.41 4.29
N GLN A 149 -16.70 1.71 5.58
CA GLN A 149 -15.65 1.60 6.59
C GLN A 149 -15.24 0.14 6.82
N TYR A 150 -16.18 -0.81 6.86
CA TYR A 150 -15.87 -2.23 6.96
C TYR A 150 -15.19 -2.78 5.71
N LEU A 151 -15.58 -2.35 4.52
CA LEU A 151 -14.91 -2.69 3.27
C LEU A 151 -13.48 -2.19 3.24
N THR A 152 -13.23 -0.99 3.77
CA THR A 152 -11.98 -0.28 3.51
C THR A 152 -11.02 -0.26 4.68
N LEU A 153 -11.45 0.07 5.89
CA LEU A 153 -10.53 0.38 6.97
C LEU A 153 -9.91 -0.88 7.58
N LEU A 154 -8.62 -0.84 7.91
CA LEU A 154 -7.90 -1.98 8.49
C LEU A 154 -8.42 -2.35 9.89
N TRP A 155 -8.85 -1.37 10.68
CA TRP A 155 -9.24 -1.61 12.08
C TRP A 155 -10.50 -0.87 12.53
N PRO A 156 -11.67 -1.20 11.97
CA PRO A 156 -12.96 -0.57 12.29
C PRO A 156 -13.55 -1.16 13.58
N THR A 157 -12.88 -0.94 14.72
CA THR A 157 -13.43 -1.31 16.05
C THR A 157 -14.61 -0.39 16.40
N SER A 158 -15.50 -0.83 17.29
CA SER A 158 -16.63 0.01 17.72
C SER A 158 -16.17 1.37 18.29
N LYS A 159 -15.02 1.41 19.00
CA LYS A 159 -14.42 2.66 19.48
C LYS A 159 -13.97 3.57 18.33
N ASN A 160 -13.35 3.00 17.30
CA ASN A 160 -12.91 3.78 16.14
C ASN A 160 -14.08 4.28 15.31
N LEU A 161 -15.13 3.48 15.12
CA LEU A 161 -16.35 3.91 14.43
C LEU A 161 -17.05 5.04 15.18
N GLN A 162 -17.17 4.95 16.51
CA GLN A 162 -17.68 6.04 17.35
C GLN A 162 -16.84 7.32 17.17
N LEU A 163 -15.51 7.19 17.27
CA LEU A 163 -14.58 8.31 17.16
C LEU A 163 -14.66 9.00 15.78
N TRP A 164 -14.58 8.23 14.70
CA TRP A 164 -14.52 8.78 13.36
C TRP A 164 -15.84 9.39 12.93
N ASN A 165 -16.96 8.74 13.26
CA ASN A 165 -18.28 9.16 12.81
C ASN A 165 -18.97 10.12 13.78
N ASP A 166 -18.38 10.39 14.96
CA ASP A 166 -19.01 11.14 16.05
C ASP A 166 -20.33 10.50 16.49
N TRP A 167 -20.33 9.16 16.55
CA TRP A 167 -21.51 8.35 16.83
C TRP A 167 -21.57 7.91 18.28
N LYS A 168 -22.79 7.84 18.81
CA LYS A 168 -23.08 7.14 20.07
C LYS A 168 -23.03 5.63 19.84
N PRO A 169 -22.76 4.80 20.88
CA PRO A 169 -22.79 3.34 20.77
C PRO A 169 -24.04 2.79 20.08
N LYS A 170 -25.23 3.30 20.45
CA LYS A 170 -26.51 2.89 19.85
C LYS A 170 -26.60 3.09 18.33
N GLN A 171 -25.91 4.09 17.78
CA GLN A 171 -25.89 4.31 16.32
C GLN A 171 -25.00 3.28 15.62
N VAL A 172 -23.86 2.92 16.21
CA VAL A 172 -23.03 1.82 15.71
C VAL A 172 -23.80 0.50 15.74
N ASP A 173 -24.52 0.24 16.84
CA ASP A 173 -25.32 -0.99 17.00
C ASP A 173 -26.44 -1.05 15.96
N ALA A 174 -27.16 0.06 15.73
CA ALA A 174 -28.22 0.14 14.73
C ALA A 174 -27.70 -0.07 13.30
N ALA A 175 -26.58 0.58 12.94
CA ALA A 175 -25.95 0.40 11.63
C ALA A 175 -25.49 -1.06 11.44
N ASN A 176 -24.89 -1.68 12.46
CA ASN A 176 -24.46 -3.07 12.40
C ASN A 176 -25.63 -4.05 12.28
N ALA A 177 -26.71 -3.82 13.02
CA ALA A 177 -27.91 -4.65 12.94
C ALA A 177 -28.50 -4.65 11.53
N GLU A 178 -28.57 -3.48 10.88
CA GLU A 178 -29.03 -3.36 9.50
C GLU A 178 -28.11 -4.08 8.51
N LEU A 179 -26.78 -3.98 8.69
CA LEU A 179 -25.82 -4.69 7.84
C LEU A 179 -25.86 -6.21 8.02
N LEU A 180 -26.15 -6.69 9.23
CA LEU A 180 -26.34 -8.11 9.54
C LEU A 180 -27.64 -8.64 8.91
N ASP A 181 -28.74 -7.89 9.00
CA ASP A 181 -30.02 -8.23 8.35
C ASP A 181 -29.88 -8.35 6.83
N LYS A 182 -29.01 -7.53 6.23
CA LYS A 182 -28.67 -7.59 4.79
C LYS A 182 -27.59 -8.61 4.44
N GLU A 183 -27.06 -9.34 5.42
CA GLU A 183 -25.99 -10.33 5.26
C GLU A 183 -24.70 -9.77 4.60
N LEU A 184 -24.49 -8.45 4.67
CA LEU A 184 -23.31 -7.76 4.11
C LEU A 184 -22.09 -7.89 5.03
N VAL A 185 -22.35 -8.16 6.30
CA VAL A 185 -21.37 -8.45 7.35
C VAL A 185 -21.84 -9.65 8.15
N LEU A 186 -20.95 -10.21 8.97
CA LEU A 186 -21.27 -11.30 9.88
C LEU A 186 -20.72 -11.04 11.28
N GLU A 187 -21.32 -11.72 12.26
CA GLU A 187 -20.76 -11.84 13.60
C GLU A 187 -19.78 -13.01 13.67
N ALA A 188 -18.57 -12.76 14.17
CA ALA A 188 -17.59 -13.79 14.43
C ALA A 188 -16.65 -13.40 15.57
N LYS A 189 -15.87 -14.37 16.04
CA LYS A 189 -14.73 -14.13 16.93
C LYS A 189 -13.44 -14.35 16.15
N ARG A 190 -12.62 -13.31 16.03
CA ARG A 190 -11.30 -13.37 15.40
C ARG A 190 -10.23 -12.92 16.38
N GLU A 191 -9.11 -13.63 16.38
CA GLU A 191 -8.00 -13.35 17.29
C GLU A 191 -7.46 -11.92 17.07
N ARG A 192 -7.19 -11.19 18.16
CA ARG A 192 -6.63 -9.82 18.18
C ARG A 192 -7.42 -8.75 17.42
N ALA A 193 -8.65 -9.02 16.97
CA ALA A 193 -9.45 -8.09 16.18
C ALA A 193 -10.09 -6.95 16.99
N GLN A 194 -10.40 -7.18 18.28
CA GLN A 194 -11.07 -6.21 19.18
C GLN A 194 -12.42 -5.69 18.65
N ARG A 195 -13.14 -6.53 17.90
CA ARG A 195 -14.50 -6.30 17.38
C ARG A 195 -15.17 -7.65 17.07
N THR A 196 -16.48 -7.62 16.83
CA THR A 196 -17.32 -8.80 16.55
C THR A 196 -17.91 -8.81 15.14
N ILE A 197 -17.96 -7.66 14.46
CA ILE A 197 -18.50 -7.52 13.09
C ILE A 197 -17.38 -7.58 12.06
N PHE A 198 -17.54 -8.42 11.04
CA PHE A 198 -16.55 -8.65 9.98
C PHE A 198 -17.20 -8.77 8.61
N LEU A 199 -16.41 -8.50 7.56
CA LEU A 199 -16.81 -8.92 6.22
C LEU A 199 -16.79 -10.46 6.12
N PRO A 200 -17.69 -11.08 5.34
CA PRO A 200 -17.59 -12.48 4.99
C PRO A 200 -16.27 -12.80 4.27
N GLY A 201 -15.65 -13.93 4.61
CA GLY A 201 -14.45 -14.43 3.93
C GLY A 201 -13.25 -14.75 4.82
N GLY A 202 -12.08 -14.79 4.16
CA GLY A 202 -10.80 -15.16 4.77
C GLY A 202 -10.30 -14.16 5.82
N TRP A 203 -9.38 -14.64 6.66
CA TRP A 203 -8.79 -13.87 7.75
C TRP A 203 -7.27 -14.01 7.77
N ASP A 204 -6.57 -12.88 7.66
CA ASP A 204 -5.12 -12.82 7.81
C ASP A 204 -4.74 -12.52 9.25
N ALA A 205 -4.26 -13.55 9.96
CA ALA A 205 -3.77 -13.46 11.34
C ALA A 205 -2.37 -12.81 11.42
N LEU A 206 -2.27 -11.55 10.98
CA LEU A 206 -1.01 -10.81 10.89
C LEU A 206 -0.35 -10.63 12.27
N LYS A 207 0.99 -10.74 12.29
CA LYS A 207 1.80 -10.51 13.49
C LYS A 207 2.06 -9.02 13.71
N SER A 208 2.31 -8.65 14.97
CA SER A 208 2.75 -7.31 15.34
C SER A 208 3.93 -6.88 14.45
N PRO A 209 3.94 -5.64 13.94
CA PRO A 209 3.06 -4.51 14.29
C PRO A 209 1.78 -4.38 13.45
N ASN A 210 1.51 -5.30 12.53
CA ASN A 210 0.35 -5.21 11.66
C ASN A 210 -0.91 -5.74 12.37
N PRO A 211 -2.05 -5.02 12.31
CA PRO A 211 -3.31 -5.56 12.80
C PRO A 211 -3.76 -6.68 11.87
N PRO A 212 -4.40 -7.74 12.39
CA PRO A 212 -5.01 -8.75 11.54
C PRO A 212 -6.18 -8.15 10.76
N MET A 213 -6.46 -8.67 9.58
CA MET A 213 -7.46 -8.09 8.66
C MET A 213 -8.22 -9.15 7.87
N GLU A 214 -9.41 -8.79 7.36
CA GLU A 214 -10.11 -9.61 6.37
C GLU A 214 -9.28 -9.70 5.08
N SER A 215 -9.09 -10.91 4.56
CA SER A 215 -8.22 -11.17 3.39
C SER A 215 -8.66 -10.42 2.14
N TRP A 216 -9.96 -10.14 2.01
CA TRP A 216 -10.52 -9.35 0.92
C TRP A 216 -9.93 -7.93 0.86
N LYS A 217 -9.51 -7.35 1.99
CA LYS A 217 -8.89 -6.01 2.04
C LYS A 217 -7.49 -5.97 1.48
N LEU A 218 -6.81 -7.11 1.34
CA LEU A 218 -5.42 -7.14 0.91
C LEU A 218 -5.22 -6.42 -0.42
N ALA A 219 -6.13 -6.56 -1.38
CA ALA A 219 -6.05 -5.89 -2.68
C ALA A 219 -6.07 -4.34 -2.58
N LEU A 220 -6.53 -3.77 -1.48
CA LEU A 220 -6.49 -2.32 -1.22
C LEU A 220 -5.19 -1.87 -0.56
N TYR A 221 -4.45 -2.78 0.09
CA TYR A 221 -3.35 -2.43 1.00
C TYR A 221 -2.02 -3.11 0.67
N GLY A 222 -1.98 -4.12 -0.19
CA GLY A 222 -0.78 -4.90 -0.46
C GLY A 222 -1.01 -6.06 -1.41
N THR A 223 -0.18 -7.09 -1.28
CA THR A 223 -0.20 -8.26 -2.18
C THR A 223 0.06 -9.55 -1.41
N ARG A 224 -0.12 -10.70 -2.07
CA ARG A 224 0.31 -12.01 -1.57
C ARG A 224 1.76 -12.24 -1.96
N GLY A 225 2.59 -12.66 -1.01
CA GLY A 225 3.93 -13.16 -1.29
C GLY A 225 3.91 -14.55 -1.93
N PRO A 226 5.08 -15.08 -2.35
CA PRO A 226 5.18 -16.42 -2.94
C PRO A 226 4.61 -17.53 -2.07
N GLU A 227 4.74 -17.40 -0.75
CA GLU A 227 4.20 -18.36 0.23
C GLU A 227 2.75 -18.08 0.63
N GLY A 228 2.04 -17.19 -0.06
CA GLY A 228 0.63 -16.86 0.19
C GLY A 228 0.37 -15.96 1.41
N HIS A 229 1.40 -15.56 2.16
CA HIS A 229 1.22 -14.60 3.25
C HIS A 229 0.99 -13.18 2.71
N ALA A 230 0.20 -12.39 3.44
CA ALA A 230 -0.08 -11.00 3.10
C ALA A 230 1.17 -10.14 3.33
N LEU A 231 1.57 -9.38 2.30
CA LEU A 231 2.72 -8.50 2.30
C LEU A 231 2.30 -7.03 2.15
N PRO A 232 2.72 -6.15 3.07
CA PRO A 232 2.55 -4.72 2.89
C PRO A 232 3.51 -4.20 1.81
N PRO A 233 3.13 -3.16 1.07
CA PRO A 233 3.98 -2.51 0.07
C PRO A 233 5.13 -1.75 0.73
N LEU A 234 5.03 -1.38 2.01
CA LEU A 234 6.08 -0.75 2.80
C LEU A 234 6.33 -1.58 4.08
N VAL A 235 6.85 -0.97 5.14
CA VAL A 235 7.12 -1.65 6.42
C VAL A 235 5.84 -2.18 7.09
N ARG A 236 4.69 -1.52 6.86
CA ARG A 236 3.41 -1.84 7.50
C ARG A 236 2.25 -1.66 6.53
N PHE A 237 1.14 -2.33 6.81
CA PHE A 237 -0.12 -2.06 6.11
C PHE A 237 -0.64 -0.68 6.53
N GLN A 238 -0.80 0.21 5.56
CA GLN A 238 -1.21 1.59 5.76
C GLN A 238 -1.90 2.12 4.50
N ALA A 239 -2.76 3.12 4.65
CA ALA A 239 -3.36 3.78 3.51
C ALA A 239 -2.28 4.47 2.67
N LEU A 240 -2.17 4.10 1.39
CA LEU A 240 -1.27 4.74 0.41
C LEU A 240 -2.00 5.67 -0.55
N ALA A 241 -3.33 5.79 -0.40
CA ALA A 241 -4.19 6.71 -1.11
C ALA A 241 -5.17 7.37 -0.12
N PRO A 242 -5.70 8.56 -0.41
CA PRO A 242 -6.78 9.17 0.38
C PRO A 242 -7.94 8.20 0.64
N PHE A 243 -8.53 8.25 1.84
CA PHE A 243 -9.63 7.33 2.19
C PHE A 243 -10.82 7.42 1.23
N HIS A 244 -11.18 8.60 0.70
CA HIS A 244 -12.25 8.70 -0.30
C HIS A 244 -12.00 7.85 -1.55
N LEU A 245 -10.77 7.85 -2.08
CA LEU A 245 -10.39 6.99 -3.21
C LEU A 245 -10.37 5.52 -2.81
N MET A 246 -9.94 5.21 -1.58
CA MET A 246 -9.97 3.83 -1.09
C MET A 246 -11.41 3.31 -0.94
N PHE A 247 -12.34 4.12 -0.44
CA PHE A 247 -13.77 3.80 -0.38
C PHE A 247 -14.34 3.57 -1.78
N GLU A 248 -14.02 4.45 -2.74
CA GLU A 248 -14.45 4.32 -4.14
C GLU A 248 -13.94 3.02 -4.75
N ARG A 249 -12.67 2.66 -4.54
CA ARG A 249 -12.08 1.41 -5.04
C ARG A 249 -12.71 0.18 -4.41
N ALA A 250 -12.93 0.21 -3.10
CA ALA A 250 -13.57 -0.89 -2.39
C ALA A 250 -14.99 -1.12 -2.92
N TRP A 251 -15.76 -0.05 -3.11
CA TRP A 251 -17.10 -0.17 -3.69
C TRP A 251 -17.08 -0.60 -5.15
N LYS A 252 -16.17 -0.05 -5.97
CA LYS A 252 -15.97 -0.45 -7.38
C LYS A 252 -15.74 -1.96 -7.51
N ARG A 253 -14.94 -2.56 -6.62
CA ARG A 253 -14.74 -4.01 -6.57
C ARG A 253 -16.05 -4.76 -6.33
N CYS A 254 -16.85 -4.32 -5.36
CA CYS A 254 -18.17 -4.90 -5.13
C CYS A 254 -19.09 -4.77 -6.36
N GLU A 255 -19.08 -3.62 -7.04
CA GLU A 255 -19.85 -3.40 -8.27
C GLU A 255 -19.38 -4.30 -9.43
N ASP A 256 -18.08 -4.60 -9.48
CA ASP A 256 -17.48 -5.50 -10.47
C ASP A 256 -17.66 -6.99 -10.11
N GLY A 257 -18.40 -7.30 -9.04
CA GLY A 257 -18.68 -8.66 -8.59
C GLY A 257 -17.62 -9.29 -7.68
N ASP A 258 -16.53 -8.58 -7.39
CA ASP A 258 -15.54 -8.95 -6.37
C ASP A 258 -16.02 -8.50 -4.99
N VAL A 259 -17.08 -9.16 -4.50
CA VAL A 259 -17.68 -8.92 -3.19
C VAL A 259 -17.01 -9.77 -2.10
N PRO A 260 -16.95 -9.30 -0.83
CA PRO A 260 -16.47 -10.12 0.28
C PRO A 260 -17.34 -11.36 0.47
N ARG A 261 -16.73 -12.54 0.33
CA ARG A 261 -17.38 -13.84 0.51
C ARG A 261 -16.35 -14.89 0.93
N TYR A 262 -16.84 -15.99 1.50
CA TYR A 262 -16.00 -17.18 1.66
C TYR A 262 -15.64 -17.76 0.31
N GLU A 263 -14.39 -18.17 0.14
CA GLU A 263 -13.97 -18.90 -1.05
C GLU A 263 -14.73 -20.23 -1.08
N GLU A 264 -15.37 -20.51 -2.22
CA GLU A 264 -15.94 -21.83 -2.47
C GLU A 264 -14.78 -22.83 -2.57
N VAL A 265 -14.65 -23.69 -1.57
CA VAL A 265 -13.76 -24.85 -1.69
C VAL A 265 -14.30 -25.69 -2.83
N LYS A 266 -13.65 -25.63 -4.00
CA LYS A 266 -13.89 -26.59 -5.07
C LYS A 266 -13.55 -27.97 -4.50
N ARG A 267 -14.59 -28.76 -4.24
CA ARG A 267 -14.47 -30.18 -3.92
C ARG A 267 -13.97 -30.97 -5.11
#